data_AF-A0A090MDN9-F1
#
_entry.id   AF-A0A090MDN9-F1
#
_cell.length_a   1.000
_cell.length_b   1.000
_cell.length_c   1.000
_cell.angle_alpha   90.00
_cell.angle_beta   90.00
_cell.angle_gamma   90.00
#
_symmetry.space_group_name_H-M   'P 1'
#
loop_
_entity.id
_entity.type
_entity.pdbx_description
1 polymer ?
#
loop_
_entity_poly.entity_id
_entity_poly.type
_entity_poly.pdbx_seq_one_letter_code
_entity_poly.pdbx_strand_id
1 'polypeptide(L)'
;MARTIRRLIVETDLHTGYDHEHDTDDNPLYPYDGISDREENIDPNHIRPSADIVARRTRKRLEELFLFINAEEITLVLRGSGPLDGSDTATRQTIADISVTVNRLIKCFGNRFAIEKWSNNTRSPSTRSLVSYWNKPTDLTRRDIKEGRASFQQQMQMDVERWTREPVTIESRS
;
A
#
# COMPACT_ATOMS: atom_id res chain seq x y z
N MET A 1 -9.42 -33.57 -4.16
CA MET A 1 -9.41 -32.49 -5.17
C MET A 1 -9.31 -31.16 -4.44
N ALA A 2 -8.22 -30.41 -4.61
CA ALA A 2 -8.11 -29.08 -4.03
C ALA A 2 -8.97 -28.10 -4.85
N ARG A 3 -9.81 -27.32 -4.16
CA ARG A 3 -10.72 -26.36 -4.79
C ARG A 3 -9.87 -25.19 -5.31
N THR A 4 -9.73 -25.07 -6.64
CA THR A 4 -9.03 -23.95 -7.26
C THR A 4 -9.85 -22.68 -7.07
N ILE A 5 -9.35 -21.74 -6.27
CA ILE A 5 -9.89 -20.38 -6.25
C ILE A 5 -9.41 -19.73 -7.55
N ARG A 6 -10.31 -19.47 -8.49
CA ARG A 6 -9.90 -18.85 -9.77
C ARG A 6 -9.51 -17.39 -9.57
N ARG A 7 -10.33 -16.63 -8.85
CA ARG A 7 -10.15 -15.20 -8.67
C ARG A 7 -10.42 -14.78 -7.23
N LEU A 8 -9.50 -14.02 -6.65
CA LEU A 8 -9.62 -13.42 -5.33
C LEU A 8 -9.59 -11.90 -5.46
N ILE A 9 -10.61 -11.22 -4.94
CA ILE A 9 -10.65 -9.75 -4.83
C ILE A 9 -10.60 -9.41 -3.35
N VAL A 10 -9.64 -8.57 -2.97
CA VAL A 10 -9.42 -8.12 -1.61
C VAL A 10 -9.63 -6.62 -1.60
N GLU A 11 -10.53 -6.13 -0.75
CA GLU A 11 -10.83 -4.71 -0.66
C GLU A 11 -10.19 -4.14 0.60
N THR A 12 -9.60 -2.95 0.46
CA THR A 12 -9.03 -2.18 1.57
C THR A 12 -9.54 -0.77 1.47
N ASP A 13 -10.20 -0.33 2.53
CA ASP A 13 -10.64 1.05 2.66
C ASP A 13 -9.44 1.96 2.93
N LEU A 14 -9.47 3.15 2.33
CA LEU A 14 -8.43 4.14 2.54
C LEU A 14 -8.42 4.61 3.99
N HIS A 15 -7.25 5.06 4.47
CA HIS A 15 -7.11 5.84 5.70
C HIS A 15 -7.84 7.19 5.58
N THR A 16 -9.18 7.17 5.57
CA THR A 16 -10.00 8.34 5.84
C THR A 16 -10.06 8.47 7.36
N GLY A 17 -9.62 9.59 7.92
CA GLY A 17 -9.35 9.79 9.36
C GLY A 17 -10.53 9.67 10.33
N TYR A 18 -11.45 8.73 10.11
CA TYR A 18 -12.63 8.42 10.89
C TYR A 18 -12.83 6.90 10.95
N ASP A 19 -11.91 6.19 11.59
CA ASP A 19 -12.22 4.87 12.15
C ASP A 19 -12.75 5.09 13.58
N HIS A 20 -14.05 5.38 13.67
CA HIS A 20 -14.79 5.35 14.94
C HIS A 20 -15.47 3.99 15.16
N GLU A 21 -15.01 2.93 14.49
CA GLU A 21 -15.53 1.59 14.72
C GLU A 21 -14.89 0.95 15.96
N HIS A 22 -15.57 1.19 17.09
CA HIS A 22 -15.64 0.34 18.27
C HIS A 22 -14.32 -0.32 18.74
N ASP A 23 -13.55 0.45 19.51
CA ASP A 23 -12.42 0.00 20.35
C ASP A 23 -12.81 -0.96 21.51
N THR A 24 -13.95 -1.65 21.44
CA THR A 24 -14.46 -2.43 22.57
C THR A 24 -14.35 -3.95 22.45
N ASP A 25 -13.93 -4.52 21.30
CA ASP A 25 -14.00 -5.99 21.14
C ASP A 25 -12.75 -6.76 20.65
N ASP A 26 -11.62 -6.12 20.29
CA ASP A 26 -10.50 -6.88 19.69
C ASP A 26 -9.24 -7.05 20.54
N ASN A 27 -9.23 -8.16 21.28
CA ASN A 27 -8.11 -9.02 21.70
C ASN A 27 -7.18 -8.56 22.85
N PRO A 28 -7.26 -9.18 24.06
CA PRO A 28 -6.39 -8.88 25.21
C PRO A 28 -4.93 -9.38 25.07
N LEU A 29 -4.55 -9.97 23.94
CA LEU A 29 -3.22 -10.56 23.72
C LEU A 29 -2.14 -9.59 23.26
N TYR A 30 -2.48 -8.33 22.96
CA TYR A 30 -1.49 -7.35 22.50
C TYR A 30 -1.74 -5.99 23.14
N PRO A 31 -0.90 -5.57 24.11
CA PRO A 31 -1.06 -4.26 24.73
C PRO A 31 -0.94 -3.17 23.67
N TYR A 32 -1.87 -2.24 23.74
CA TYR A 32 -1.81 -0.95 23.09
C TYR A 32 -0.58 -0.21 23.64
N ASP A 33 0.52 -0.17 22.90
CA ASP A 33 1.79 0.43 23.34
C ASP A 33 1.75 1.97 23.44
N GLY A 34 0.57 2.61 23.35
CA GLY A 34 0.39 4.01 23.74
C GLY A 34 1.17 5.04 22.94
N ILE A 35 1.89 4.66 21.88
CA ILE A 35 2.54 5.59 20.97
C ILE A 35 1.49 6.08 19.97
N SER A 36 0.56 6.90 20.47
CA SER A 36 -0.07 7.90 19.63
C SER A 36 1.05 8.85 19.23
N ASP A 37 1.64 8.58 18.07
CA ASP A 37 2.39 9.61 17.36
C ASP A 37 1.40 10.78 17.22
N ARG A 38 1.61 11.81 18.04
CA ARG A 38 0.93 13.10 17.92
C ARG A 38 0.88 13.44 16.43
N GLU A 39 -0.23 14.03 15.99
CA GLU A 39 -0.36 14.68 14.68
C GLU A 39 0.68 15.81 14.55
N GLU A 40 1.94 15.45 14.39
CA GLU A 40 3.02 16.33 13.99
C GLU A 40 2.80 16.58 12.52
N ASN A 41 2.25 17.77 12.19
CA ASN A 41 2.23 18.41 10.87
C ASN A 41 2.91 17.56 9.78
N ILE A 42 2.20 16.54 9.27
CA ILE A 42 2.74 15.64 8.26
C ILE A 42 2.83 16.49 7.00
N ASP A 43 4.05 16.88 6.62
CA ASP A 43 4.29 17.46 5.31
C ASP A 43 3.70 16.48 4.28
N PRO A 44 2.66 16.88 3.51
CA PRO A 44 2.03 15.99 2.54
C PRO A 44 3.00 15.55 1.42
N ASN A 45 4.17 16.17 1.34
CA ASN A 45 5.26 15.77 0.46
C ASN A 45 6.18 14.69 1.07
N HIS A 46 6.07 14.38 2.35
CA HIS A 46 6.95 13.42 3.05
C HIS A 46 6.17 12.31 3.75
N ILE A 47 5.33 11.63 2.98
CA ILE A 47 4.61 10.43 3.41
C ILE A 47 5.60 9.31 3.75
N ARG A 48 5.32 8.61 4.86
CA ARG A 48 6.07 7.44 5.31
C ARG A 48 5.11 6.33 5.74
N PRO A 49 5.51 5.05 5.65
CA PRO A 49 4.71 3.97 6.20
C PRO A 49 4.47 4.20 7.70
N SER A 50 3.21 4.26 8.08
CA SER A 50 2.73 4.44 9.43
C SER A 50 2.93 3.17 10.26
N ALA A 51 3.18 3.39 11.55
CA ALA A 51 3.20 2.34 12.56
C ALA A 51 1.85 2.21 13.28
N ASP A 52 0.80 2.91 12.84
CA ASP A 52 -0.51 2.86 13.47
C ASP A 52 -1.18 1.47 13.37
N ILE A 53 -2.22 1.28 14.17
CA ILE A 53 -2.90 -0.01 14.32
C ILE A 53 -3.61 -0.44 13.03
N VAL A 54 -4.14 0.51 12.25
CA VAL A 54 -4.85 0.25 10.99
C VAL A 54 -3.85 -0.24 9.95
N ALA A 55 -2.75 0.48 9.75
CA ALA A 55 -1.67 0.11 8.85
C ALA A 55 -1.08 -1.26 9.23
N ARG A 56 -0.88 -1.55 10.52
CA ARG A 56 -0.39 -2.87 10.99
C ARG A 56 -1.39 -3.99 10.68
N ARG A 57 -2.68 -3.81 10.98
CA ARG A 57 -3.74 -4.79 10.71
C ARG A 57 -3.88 -5.05 9.21
N THR A 58 -3.89 -4.00 8.39
CA THR A 58 -3.96 -4.10 6.93
C THR A 58 -2.78 -4.89 6.37
N ARG A 59 -1.55 -4.59 6.78
CA ARG A 59 -0.37 -5.36 6.39
C ARG A 59 -0.50 -6.85 6.74
N LYS A 60 -0.94 -7.17 7.95
CA LYS A 60 -1.13 -8.55 8.41
C LYS A 60 -2.17 -9.29 7.58
N ARG A 61 -3.30 -8.66 7.27
CA ARG A 61 -4.33 -9.24 6.38
C ARG A 61 -3.78 -9.49 4.97
N LEU A 62 -2.95 -8.58 4.44
CA LEU A 62 -2.31 -8.78 3.14
C LEU A 62 -1.29 -9.93 3.14
N GLU A 63 -0.65 -10.23 4.26
CA GLU A 63 0.24 -11.39 4.38
C GLU A 63 -0.51 -12.73 4.25
N GLU A 64 -1.80 -12.79 4.61
CA GLU A 64 -2.61 -14.00 4.40
C GLU A 64 -2.76 -14.35 2.92
N LEU A 65 -2.56 -13.38 2.01
CA LEU A 65 -2.64 -13.62 0.57
C LEU A 65 -1.58 -14.59 0.07
N PHE A 66 -0.44 -14.73 0.77
CA PHE A 66 0.58 -15.73 0.42
C PHE A 66 0.08 -17.17 0.52
N LEU A 67 -1.02 -17.43 1.23
CA LEU A 67 -1.64 -18.75 1.33
C LEU A 67 -2.36 -19.17 0.04
N PHE A 68 -2.71 -18.23 -0.83
CA PHE A 68 -3.48 -18.47 -2.06
C PHE A 68 -2.59 -18.79 -3.26
N ILE A 69 -1.59 -19.67 -3.07
CA ILE A 69 -0.61 -20.05 -4.10
C ILE A 69 -1.23 -20.57 -5.40
N ASN A 70 -2.42 -21.19 -5.31
CA ASN A 70 -3.16 -21.78 -6.42
C ASN A 70 -4.16 -20.82 -7.07
N ALA A 71 -4.23 -19.55 -6.64
CA ALA A 71 -5.12 -18.57 -7.26
C ALA A 71 -4.66 -18.25 -8.69
N GLU A 72 -5.58 -18.20 -9.65
CA GLU A 72 -5.25 -17.78 -11.02
C GLU A 72 -5.04 -16.26 -11.09
N GLU A 73 -5.82 -15.50 -10.30
CA GLU A 73 -5.75 -14.04 -10.18
C GLU A 73 -6.04 -13.58 -8.74
N ILE A 74 -5.26 -12.62 -8.25
CA ILE A 74 -5.44 -11.91 -6.98
C ILE A 74 -5.42 -10.41 -7.26
N THR A 75 -6.50 -9.71 -6.93
CA THR A 75 -6.62 -8.26 -7.12
C THR A 75 -6.84 -7.58 -5.77
N LEU A 76 -5.90 -6.72 -5.38
CA LEU A 76 -6.06 -5.80 -4.27
C LEU A 76 -6.72 -4.51 -4.76
N VAL A 77 -7.84 -4.15 -4.16
CA VAL A 77 -8.63 -2.97 -4.50
C VAL A 77 -8.56 -1.95 -3.37
N LEU A 78 -8.07 -0.75 -3.69
CA LEU A 78 -8.11 0.40 -2.79
C LEU A 78 -9.42 1.18 -3.01
N ARG A 79 -10.33 1.15 -2.03
CA ARG A 79 -11.63 1.81 -2.09
C ARG A 79 -11.64 3.13 -1.34
N GLY A 80 -12.16 4.16 -2.00
CA GLY A 80 -12.30 5.48 -1.38
C GLY A 80 -12.62 6.56 -2.40
N SER A 81 -12.90 7.76 -1.91
CA SER A 81 -13.03 8.96 -2.74
C SER A 81 -11.66 9.38 -3.28
N GLY A 82 -11.66 10.36 -4.19
CA GLY A 82 -10.44 10.94 -4.75
C GLY A 82 -10.09 10.47 -6.16
N PRO A 83 -8.99 11.00 -6.72
CA PRO A 83 -8.52 10.68 -8.06
C PRO A 83 -8.15 9.20 -8.23
N LEU A 84 -8.39 8.63 -9.41
CA LEU A 84 -8.07 7.23 -9.71
C LEU A 84 -6.57 6.93 -9.76
N ASP A 85 -5.71 7.95 -9.95
CA ASP A 85 -4.26 7.78 -9.76
C ASP A 85 -3.86 7.73 -8.29
N GLY A 86 -4.78 7.97 -7.34
CA GLY A 86 -4.42 7.96 -5.93
C GLY A 86 -3.48 9.08 -5.53
N SER A 87 -3.56 10.22 -6.22
CA SER A 87 -2.80 11.44 -5.87
C SER A 87 -3.25 12.12 -4.58
N ASP A 88 -4.42 11.75 -4.04
CA ASP A 88 -4.87 12.21 -2.74
C ASP A 88 -4.03 11.62 -1.59
N THR A 89 -3.93 12.38 -0.50
CA THR A 89 -3.08 12.02 0.65
C THR A 89 -3.47 10.69 1.28
N ALA A 90 -4.77 10.38 1.41
CA ALA A 90 -5.23 9.15 2.04
C ALA A 90 -4.83 7.91 1.23
N THR A 91 -4.97 7.96 -0.10
CA THR A 91 -4.49 6.89 -0.98
C THR A 91 -2.98 6.75 -0.92
N ARG A 92 -2.23 7.86 -0.99
CA ARG A 92 -0.76 7.80 -0.90
C ARG A 92 -0.27 7.23 0.43
N GLN A 93 -0.91 7.59 1.54
CA GLN A 93 -0.60 7.05 2.87
C GLN A 93 -0.86 5.54 2.90
N THR A 94 -2.04 5.10 2.45
CA THR A 94 -2.39 3.68 2.35
C THR A 94 -1.37 2.90 1.52
N ILE A 95 -0.95 3.45 0.36
CA ILE A 95 0.07 2.84 -0.49
C ILE A 95 1.41 2.73 0.24
N ALA A 96 1.82 3.76 0.99
CA ALA A 96 3.05 3.72 1.78
C ALA A 96 3.01 2.60 2.82
N ASP A 97 1.90 2.49 3.55
CA ASP A 97 1.70 1.51 4.63
C ASP A 97 1.81 0.07 4.14
N ILE A 98 1.26 -0.22 2.95
CA ILE A 98 1.25 -1.56 2.37
C ILE A 98 2.43 -1.83 1.42
N SER A 99 3.24 -0.82 1.12
CA SER A 99 4.25 -0.84 0.04
C SER A 99 5.17 -2.06 0.09
N VAL A 100 5.67 -2.39 1.27
CA VAL A 100 6.56 -3.54 1.50
C VAL A 100 5.84 -4.86 1.21
N THR A 101 4.64 -5.06 1.75
CA THR A 101 3.88 -6.30 1.57
C THR A 101 3.44 -6.46 0.12
N VAL A 102 2.95 -5.40 -0.52
CA VAL A 102 2.57 -5.41 -1.94
C VAL A 102 3.78 -5.71 -2.83
N ASN A 103 4.96 -5.16 -2.55
CA ASN A 103 6.18 -5.48 -3.29
C ASN A 103 6.52 -6.98 -3.21
N ARG A 104 6.35 -7.59 -2.03
CA ARG A 104 6.55 -9.04 -1.85
C ARG A 104 5.49 -9.86 -2.59
N LEU A 105 4.22 -9.43 -2.58
CA LEU A 105 3.14 -10.08 -3.31
C LEU A 105 3.35 -10.04 -4.83
N ILE A 106 3.77 -8.89 -5.38
CA ILE A 106 4.13 -8.76 -6.80
C ILE A 106 5.26 -9.72 -7.16
N LYS A 107 6.31 -9.82 -6.31
CA LYS A 107 7.42 -10.77 -6.54
C LYS A 107 6.99 -12.23 -6.47
N CYS A 108 6.04 -12.57 -5.60
CA CYS A 108 5.57 -13.94 -5.40
C CYS A 108 4.59 -14.41 -6.49
N PHE A 109 3.62 -13.56 -6.83
CA PHE A 109 2.52 -13.92 -7.73
C PHE A 109 2.74 -13.45 -9.18
N GLY A 110 3.64 -12.49 -9.41
CA GLY A 110 3.94 -11.97 -10.74
C GLY A 110 2.72 -11.37 -11.42
N ASN A 111 2.45 -11.79 -12.65
CA ASN A 111 1.31 -11.34 -13.45
C ASN A 111 -0.06 -11.74 -12.90
N ARG A 112 -0.12 -12.65 -11.92
CA ARG A 112 -1.36 -13.06 -11.25
C ARG A 112 -1.80 -12.08 -10.18
N PHE A 113 -0.95 -11.13 -9.78
CA PHE A 113 -1.30 -10.12 -8.78
C PHE A 113 -1.49 -8.75 -9.42
N ALA A 114 -2.60 -8.11 -9.09
CA ALA A 114 -2.92 -6.75 -9.48
C ALA A 114 -3.26 -5.91 -8.26
N ILE A 115 -3.00 -4.61 -8.37
CA ILE A 115 -3.50 -3.59 -7.44
C ILE A 115 -4.21 -2.50 -8.23
N GLU A 116 -5.42 -2.14 -7.79
CA GLU A 116 -6.29 -1.17 -8.46
C GLU A 116 -6.86 -0.15 -7.47
N LYS A 117 -7.07 1.07 -7.94
CA LYS A 117 -7.91 2.06 -7.26
C LYS A 117 -9.30 2.03 -7.84
N TRP A 118 -10.32 1.95 -6.99
CA TRP A 118 -11.71 2.14 -7.38
C TRP A 118 -12.22 3.49 -6.89
N SER A 119 -13.02 4.17 -7.72
CA SER A 119 -13.71 5.39 -7.34
C SER A 119 -15.16 5.08 -6.95
N ASN A 120 -15.57 5.58 -5.79
CA ASN A 120 -16.95 5.48 -5.31
C ASN A 120 -17.87 6.57 -5.91
N ASN A 121 -17.33 7.52 -6.68
CA ASN A 121 -18.05 8.72 -7.13
C ASN A 121 -18.81 8.56 -8.46
N THR A 122 -18.74 7.39 -9.11
CA THR A 122 -19.36 7.18 -10.43
C THR A 122 -20.40 6.06 -10.39
N ARG A 123 -21.52 6.24 -11.11
CA ARG A 123 -22.57 5.21 -11.28
C ARG A 123 -22.05 3.92 -11.92
N SER A 124 -20.87 3.97 -12.55
CA SER A 124 -20.14 2.82 -13.08
C SER A 124 -18.80 2.71 -12.35
N PRO A 125 -18.36 1.51 -11.91
CA PRO A 125 -17.04 1.34 -11.31
C PRO A 125 -15.97 1.74 -12.33
N SER A 126 -15.30 2.86 -12.08
CA SER A 126 -14.09 3.23 -12.80
C SER A 126 -12.91 2.75 -11.97
N THR A 127 -12.01 2.00 -12.62
CA THR A 127 -10.85 1.41 -11.97
C THR A 127 -9.58 1.87 -12.68
N ARG A 128 -8.48 1.97 -11.93
CA ARG A 128 -7.16 2.24 -12.50
C ARG A 128 -6.14 1.35 -11.81
N SER A 129 -5.33 0.66 -12.63
CA SER A 129 -4.21 -0.13 -12.11
C SER A 129 -3.15 0.80 -11.53
N LEU A 130 -2.65 0.45 -10.35
CA LEU A 130 -1.56 1.15 -9.65
C LEU A 130 -0.25 0.35 -9.66
N VAL A 131 -0.23 -0.83 -10.32
CA VAL A 131 0.92 -1.75 -10.34
C VAL A 131 2.20 -1.03 -10.82
N SER A 132 2.06 -0.05 -11.72
CA SER A 132 3.19 0.72 -12.26
C SER A 132 3.97 1.52 -11.22
N TYR A 133 3.43 1.75 -10.01
CA TYR A 133 4.14 2.41 -8.91
C TYR A 133 5.22 1.53 -8.29
N TRP A 134 5.11 0.21 -8.41
CA TRP A 134 6.14 -0.73 -7.96
C TRP A 134 7.19 -1.04 -9.05
N ASN A 135 7.08 -0.43 -10.23
CA ASN A 135 8.14 -0.54 -11.23
C ASN A 135 9.39 0.18 -10.76
N LYS A 136 10.54 -0.47 -10.92
CA LYS A 136 11.84 0.11 -10.57
C LYS A 136 12.04 1.45 -11.32
N PRO A 137 12.37 2.56 -10.62
CA PRO A 137 12.66 3.83 -11.27
C PRO A 137 13.82 3.72 -12.26
N THR A 138 13.62 4.28 -13.46
CA THR A 138 14.67 4.38 -14.49
C THR A 138 15.60 5.56 -14.21
N ASP A 139 16.76 5.60 -14.87
CA ASP A 139 17.66 6.76 -14.78
C ASP A 139 17.01 8.05 -15.30
N LEU A 140 16.14 7.93 -16.31
CA LEU A 140 15.32 9.03 -16.79
C LEU A 140 14.37 9.53 -15.70
N THR A 141 13.65 8.63 -15.03
CA THR A 141 12.80 8.95 -13.87
C THR A 141 13.59 9.72 -12.81
N ARG A 142 14.79 9.26 -12.45
CA ARG A 142 15.64 9.93 -11.45
C ARG A 142 16.09 11.31 -11.90
N ARG A 143 16.33 11.52 -13.20
CA ARG A 143 16.69 12.82 -13.76
C ARG A 143 15.50 13.77 -13.74
N ASP A 144 14.34 13.32 -14.20
CA ASP A 144 13.12 14.12 -14.24
C ASP A 144 12.71 14.61 -12.84
N ILE A 145 12.92 13.79 -11.80
CA ILE A 145 12.68 14.16 -10.40
C ILE A 145 13.62 15.30 -9.97
N LYS A 146 14.92 15.19 -10.30
CA LYS A 146 15.92 16.24 -9.98
C LYS A 146 15.63 17.55 -10.70
N GLU A 147 15.08 17.49 -11.90
CA GLU A 147 14.78 18.65 -12.73
C GLU A 147 13.36 19.21 -12.50
N GLY A 148 12.56 18.61 -11.61
CA GLY A 148 11.18 19.02 -11.34
C GLY A 148 10.22 18.78 -12.51
N ARG A 149 10.55 17.84 -13.41
CA ARG A 149 9.77 17.49 -14.61
C ARG A 149 9.03 16.15 -14.50
N ALA A 150 9.14 15.48 -13.35
CA ALA A 150 8.57 14.16 -13.15
C ALA A 150 7.03 14.19 -13.15
N SER A 151 6.43 13.18 -13.79
CA SER A 151 5.02 12.86 -13.63
C SER A 151 4.72 12.33 -12.22
N PHE A 152 3.45 12.37 -11.82
CA PHE A 152 3.02 11.79 -10.56
C PHE A 152 3.38 10.30 -10.42
N GLN A 153 3.22 9.51 -11.49
CA GLN A 153 3.62 8.09 -11.48
C GLN A 153 5.13 7.93 -11.21
N GLN A 154 5.97 8.77 -11.82
CA GLN A 154 7.42 8.76 -11.59
C GLN A 154 7.77 9.13 -10.15
N GLN A 155 7.06 10.08 -9.55
CA GLN A 155 7.21 10.40 -8.13
C GLN A 155 6.82 9.21 -7.24
N MET A 156 5.68 8.57 -7.50
CA MET A 156 5.25 7.39 -6.76
C MET A 156 6.25 6.22 -6.88
N GLN A 157 6.88 6.02 -8.04
CA GLN A 157 7.93 5.01 -8.20
C GLN A 157 9.14 5.29 -7.30
N MET A 158 9.55 6.55 -7.17
CA MET A 158 10.64 6.94 -6.27
C MET A 158 10.24 6.77 -4.79
N ASP A 159 9.01 7.14 -4.44
CA ASP A 159 8.49 7.01 -3.08
C ASP A 159 8.39 5.53 -2.67
N VAL A 160 7.82 4.67 -3.53
CA VAL A 160 7.74 3.22 -3.29
C VAL A 160 9.13 2.59 -3.23
N GLU A 161 10.08 2.99 -4.09
CA GLU A 161 11.46 2.52 -3.97
C GLU A 161 12.07 2.87 -2.60
N ARG A 162 11.81 4.09 -2.11
CA ARG A 162 12.28 4.54 -0.80
C ARG A 162 11.64 3.75 0.34
N TRP A 163 10.33 3.50 0.31
CA TRP A 163 9.61 2.78 1.37
C TRP A 163 9.92 1.28 1.41
N THR A 164 10.28 0.70 0.26
CA THR A 164 10.58 -0.73 0.13
C THR A 164 12.07 -1.06 0.24
N ARG A 165 12.92 -0.05 0.43
CA ARG A 165 14.36 -0.24 0.61
C ARG A 165 14.61 -0.95 1.94
N GLU A 166 15.28 -2.09 1.89
CA GLU A 166 15.73 -2.76 3.11
C GLU A 166 16.68 -1.82 3.88
N PRO A 167 16.55 -1.73 5.22
CA PRO A 167 17.51 -0.99 6.01
C PRO A 167 18.88 -1.63 5.78
N VAL A 168 19.86 -0.80 5.37
CA VAL A 168 21.24 -1.25 5.25
C VAL A 168 21.67 -1.75 6.61
N THR A 169 21.76 -3.07 6.76
CA THR A 169 22.30 -3.70 7.95
C THR A 169 23.78 -3.38 7.91
N ILE A 170 24.19 -2.35 8.65
CA ILE A 170 25.60 -2.12 8.93
C ILE A 170 25.98 -3.28 9.86
N GLU A 171 26.47 -4.38 9.28
CA GLU A 171 27.16 -5.40 10.05
C GLU A 171 28.28 -4.68 10.80
N SER A 172 28.08 -4.53 12.10
CA SER A 172 29.08 -3.98 12.99
C SER A 172 30.20 -5.00 13.03
N ARG A 173 31.26 -4.75 12.25
CA ARG A 173 32.50 -5.51 12.36
C ARG A 173 32.96 -5.42 13.82
N SER A 174 32.87 -6.55 14.51
CA SER A 174 33.51 -6.80 15.80
C SER A 174 35.01 -7.00 15.60
#